data_AF-A0A8H7A2E9-F1
#
_entry.id   AF-A0A8H7A2E9-F1
#
_cell.length_a   1.000
_cell.length_b   1.000
_cell.length_c   1.000
_cell.angle_alpha   90.00
_cell.angle_beta   90.00
_cell.angle_gamma   90.00
#
_symmetry.space_group_name_H-M   'P 1'
#
loop_
_entity.id
_entity.type
_entity.pdbx_description
1 polymer ?
#
loop_
_entity_poly.entity_id
_entity_poly.type
_entity_poly.pdbx_seq_one_letter_code
_entity_poly.pdbx_strand_id
1 'polypeptide(L)'
;MGPLFLLSIAGAALAFPQAHSFLSRRQSVPAVLPGGWTSQGCYTDEPGARTLTGASYSSGDAMTVESCISFCSDASFPLAGVEFSRECCTPGAPAALSECNYACTGDSSQSCGGAGRLNLFASGSSAPSVPQTVAEDWEYQGCYTDSVSDRTLSHSHHVEGGMTIESCVAFCSANEFSFAGLEFGDECFCGNSIGSSTKKSDSECTMVCTGNSAEFCGGRDRLTLYSTSGAEEPPTEEPPTPTCISTNVARFNPLAVFKAPPPSGPLSRSIGMINVNTVPHVSYGLLSSAGTGGWLYYALQNGAIYPKAVVPFPAPVSFSLVPGYSPIFVSTQIPPPAYSGFCSMVNPSGGPPLLAANLRADLWSLCSNTTAGGRNDLVYSPQANHPHYNLLDCLGVNVYMVPA
;
A
#
# COMPACT_ATOMS: atom_id res chain seq x y z
N MET A 1 -39.98 -75.66 52.58
CA MET A 1 -40.88 -74.50 52.48
C MET A 1 -39.99 -73.27 52.34
N GLY A 2 -40.15 -72.47 51.26
CA GLY A 2 -39.25 -71.36 50.87
C GLY A 2 -39.20 -70.18 51.87
N PRO A 3 -38.61 -69.00 51.56
CA PRO A 3 -38.55 -68.37 50.22
C PRO A 3 -37.29 -67.49 49.93
N LEU A 4 -37.38 -66.76 48.80
CA LEU A 4 -36.76 -65.48 48.43
C LEU A 4 -35.39 -65.46 47.72
N PHE A 5 -35.52 -65.43 46.39
CA PHE A 5 -34.58 -64.86 45.42
C PHE A 5 -34.31 -63.38 45.68
N LEU A 6 -33.04 -62.98 45.64
CA LEU A 6 -32.58 -61.65 45.21
C LEU A 6 -31.39 -61.86 44.27
N LEU A 7 -31.64 -61.70 42.96
CA LEU A 7 -30.58 -61.59 41.96
C LEU A 7 -29.94 -60.21 42.11
N SER A 8 -28.68 -60.15 42.51
CA SER A 8 -27.88 -58.93 42.42
C SER A 8 -27.20 -58.89 41.05
N ILE A 9 -27.62 -57.95 40.20
CA ILE A 9 -26.97 -57.69 38.92
C ILE A 9 -25.71 -56.89 39.22
N ALA A 10 -24.54 -57.53 39.08
CA ALA A 10 -23.27 -56.83 39.06
C ALA A 10 -23.19 -56.00 37.76
N GLY A 11 -23.44 -54.70 37.86
CA GLY A 11 -23.18 -53.77 36.77
C GLY A 11 -21.68 -53.69 36.53
N ALA A 12 -21.22 -54.19 35.39
CA ALA A 12 -19.89 -53.89 34.88
C ALA A 12 -19.82 -52.39 34.61
N ALA A 13 -19.15 -51.65 35.51
CA ALA A 13 -18.78 -50.27 35.24
C ALA A 13 -17.76 -50.29 34.09
N LEU A 14 -18.22 -49.94 32.89
CA LEU A 14 -17.33 -49.54 31.81
C LEU A 14 -16.57 -48.30 32.31
N ALA A 15 -15.27 -48.47 32.58
CA ALA A 15 -14.37 -47.35 32.76
C ALA A 15 -14.31 -46.60 31.43
N PHE A 16 -15.10 -45.54 31.32
CA PHE A 16 -14.88 -44.54 30.29
C PHE A 16 -13.50 -43.93 30.53
N PRO A 17 -12.64 -43.81 29.50
CA PRO A 17 -11.43 -43.02 29.64
C PRO A 17 -11.87 -41.62 30.06
N GLN A 18 -11.28 -41.10 31.14
CA GLN A 18 -11.49 -39.72 31.54
C GLN A 18 -11.12 -38.86 30.33
N ALA A 19 -12.13 -38.25 29.72
CA ALA A 19 -11.91 -37.15 28.80
C ALA A 19 -11.30 -36.04 29.65
N HIS A 20 -9.97 -35.94 29.64
CA HIS A 20 -9.31 -34.72 30.01
C HIS A 20 -9.83 -33.66 29.04
N SER A 21 -10.77 -32.86 29.50
CA SER A 21 -11.08 -31.58 28.89
C SER A 21 -9.79 -30.78 28.95
N PHE A 22 -9.04 -30.80 27.85
CA PHE A 22 -8.08 -29.75 27.55
C PHE A 22 -8.91 -28.49 27.38
N LEU A 23 -9.16 -27.78 28.48
CA LEU A 23 -9.50 -26.38 28.44
C LEU A 23 -8.27 -25.69 27.83
N SER A 24 -8.24 -25.61 26.50
CA SER A 24 -7.29 -24.73 25.81
C SER A 24 -7.59 -23.34 26.35
N ARG A 25 -6.71 -22.83 27.20
CA ARG A 25 -6.89 -21.51 27.82
C ARG A 25 -6.94 -20.52 26.67
N ARG A 26 -8.11 -19.93 26.44
CA ARG A 26 -8.31 -18.97 25.34
C ARG A 26 -7.33 -17.83 25.56
N GLN A 27 -6.45 -17.60 24.59
CA GLN A 27 -5.51 -16.48 24.62
C GLN A 27 -6.29 -15.18 24.73
N SER A 28 -5.76 -14.26 25.52
CA SER A 28 -6.37 -12.94 25.73
C SER A 28 -5.32 -11.88 25.92
N VAL A 29 -5.68 -10.64 25.65
CA VAL A 29 -4.92 -9.49 26.12
C VAL A 29 -4.92 -9.50 27.66
N PRO A 30 -3.78 -9.26 28.33
CA PRO A 30 -3.73 -9.16 29.79
C PRO A 30 -4.75 -8.15 30.32
N ALA A 31 -5.47 -8.53 31.38
CA ALA A 31 -6.51 -7.68 31.97
C ALA A 31 -5.94 -6.46 32.73
N VAL A 32 -4.65 -6.50 33.08
CA VAL A 32 -3.93 -5.43 33.77
C VAL A 32 -2.62 -5.21 33.01
N LEU A 33 -2.44 -3.99 32.49
CA LEU A 33 -1.25 -3.59 31.75
C LEU A 33 -0.38 -2.66 32.61
N PRO A 34 0.95 -2.68 32.45
CA PRO A 34 1.85 -1.84 33.24
C PRO A 34 1.65 -0.34 32.94
N GLY A 35 1.96 0.52 33.91
CA GLY A 35 2.05 1.97 33.70
C GLY A 35 0.76 2.71 33.30
N GLY A 36 -0.43 2.10 33.48
CA GLY A 36 -1.70 2.73 33.09
C GLY A 36 -2.01 2.61 31.59
N TRP A 37 -1.26 1.78 30.87
CA TRP A 37 -1.48 1.53 29.45
C TRP A 37 -2.84 0.86 29.18
N THR A 38 -3.42 1.14 28.01
CA THR A 38 -4.71 0.61 27.59
C THR A 38 -4.60 -0.07 26.23
N SER A 39 -5.27 -1.22 26.08
CA SER A 39 -5.37 -1.91 24.80
C SER A 39 -6.24 -1.10 23.84
N GLN A 40 -5.70 -0.82 22.65
CA GLN A 40 -6.40 -0.13 21.57
C GLN A 40 -7.07 -1.12 20.61
N GLY A 41 -6.69 -2.40 20.66
CA GLY A 41 -7.27 -3.46 19.83
C GLY A 41 -6.27 -4.09 18.86
N CYS A 42 -6.80 -4.73 17.81
CA CYS A 42 -6.03 -5.40 16.76
C CYS A 42 -5.95 -4.53 15.51
N TYR A 43 -4.79 -4.46 14.88
CA TYR A 43 -4.45 -3.53 13.80
C TYR A 43 -3.77 -4.29 12.65
N THR A 44 -3.89 -3.82 11.41
CA THR A 44 -3.16 -4.41 10.27
C THR A 44 -1.73 -3.89 10.20
N ASP A 45 -0.78 -4.78 9.89
CA ASP A 45 0.63 -4.47 9.62
C ASP A 45 1.05 -5.11 8.29
N GLU A 46 1.23 -4.31 7.24
CA GLU A 46 1.51 -4.81 5.90
C GLU A 46 2.95 -4.46 5.46
N PRO A 47 3.74 -5.39 4.90
CA PRO A 47 5.16 -5.15 4.59
C PRO A 47 5.44 -3.99 3.62
N GLY A 48 4.47 -3.62 2.78
CA GLY A 48 4.57 -2.51 1.82
C GLY A 48 4.17 -1.14 2.39
N ALA A 49 3.64 -1.11 3.61
CA ALA A 49 3.29 0.08 4.38
C ALA A 49 3.49 -0.27 5.87
N ARG A 50 4.74 -0.61 6.22
CA ARG A 50 5.13 -1.05 7.56
C ARG A 50 4.51 -0.11 8.58
N THR A 51 3.66 -0.68 9.42
CA THR A 51 2.88 0.07 10.41
C THR A 51 3.82 0.69 11.44
N LEU A 52 5.04 0.17 11.59
CA LEU A 52 5.92 0.53 12.68
C LEU A 52 7.36 0.71 12.20
N THR A 53 7.95 1.87 12.47
CA THR A 53 9.31 2.24 12.03
C THR A 53 10.24 2.70 13.16
N GLY A 54 9.73 2.79 14.39
CA GLY A 54 10.48 3.14 15.60
C GLY A 54 11.31 1.97 16.18
N ALA A 55 11.78 2.15 17.42
CA ALA A 55 12.57 1.13 18.10
C ALA A 55 11.78 -0.17 18.21
N SER A 56 12.43 -1.28 17.87
CA SER A 56 11.85 -2.61 17.91
C SER A 56 12.87 -3.61 18.41
N TYR A 57 12.37 -4.70 18.99
CA TYR A 57 13.16 -5.87 19.26
C TYR A 57 12.34 -7.11 18.99
N SER A 58 13.03 -8.24 18.83
CA SER A 58 12.41 -9.55 18.76
C SER A 58 13.01 -10.49 19.80
N SER A 59 12.17 -11.37 20.34
CA SER A 59 12.60 -12.40 21.29
C SER A 59 11.95 -13.74 20.96
N GLY A 60 12.79 -14.74 20.67
CA GLY A 60 12.34 -16.08 20.28
C GLY A 60 11.68 -16.88 21.40
N ASP A 61 11.90 -16.51 22.66
CA ASP A 61 11.52 -17.28 23.85
C ASP A 61 10.96 -16.44 25.01
N ALA A 62 11.08 -15.10 24.97
CA ALA A 62 10.74 -14.24 26.09
C ALA A 62 9.83 -13.06 25.74
N MET A 63 9.20 -13.02 24.56
CA MET A 63 8.28 -11.92 24.22
C MET A 63 6.98 -12.05 25.02
N THR A 64 6.58 -10.99 25.72
CA THR A 64 5.26 -10.81 26.34
C THR A 64 4.71 -9.40 26.05
N VAL A 65 3.40 -9.20 26.23
CA VAL A 65 2.78 -7.88 26.10
C VAL A 65 3.44 -6.86 27.05
N GLU A 66 3.68 -7.26 28.30
CA GLU A 66 4.28 -6.40 29.31
C GLU A 66 5.73 -6.05 29.00
N SER A 67 6.50 -7.00 28.46
CA SER A 67 7.89 -6.76 28.05
C SER A 67 7.98 -5.73 26.92
N CYS A 68 7.05 -5.79 25.97
CA CYS A 68 6.98 -4.83 24.87
C CYS A 68 6.54 -3.44 25.37
N ILE A 69 5.50 -3.36 26.21
CA ILE A 69 5.06 -2.10 26.80
C ILE A 69 6.18 -1.49 27.65
N SER A 70 6.92 -2.29 28.41
CA SER A 70 8.01 -1.79 29.25
C SER A 70 9.14 -1.23 28.39
N PHE A 71 9.54 -1.94 27.32
CA PHE A 71 10.53 -1.45 26.36
C PHE A 71 10.10 -0.13 25.71
N CYS A 72 8.86 -0.05 25.23
CA CYS A 72 8.33 1.17 24.63
C CYS A 72 8.22 2.30 25.65
N SER A 73 7.79 2.00 26.89
CA SER A 73 7.72 2.98 27.97
C SER A 73 9.09 3.51 28.38
N ASP A 74 10.12 2.64 28.47
CA ASP A 74 11.50 3.04 28.79
C ASP A 74 12.10 3.91 27.68
N ALA A 75 11.74 3.62 26.43
CA ALA A 75 12.07 4.43 25.26
C ALA A 75 11.11 5.62 25.05
N SER A 76 10.23 5.91 26.01
CA SER A 76 9.26 7.01 25.98
C SER A 76 8.30 7.00 24.78
N PHE A 77 8.08 5.87 24.12
CA PHE A 77 7.07 5.75 23.06
C PHE A 77 5.66 5.74 23.66
N PRO A 78 4.72 6.54 23.12
CA PRO A 78 3.36 6.61 23.64
C PRO A 78 2.51 5.40 23.24
N LEU A 79 3.01 4.60 22.30
CA LEU A 79 2.36 3.43 21.73
C LEU A 79 3.31 2.23 21.83
N ALA A 80 2.76 1.03 21.80
CA ALA A 80 3.48 -0.24 21.83
C ALA A 80 2.63 -1.28 21.12
N GLY A 81 3.25 -2.21 20.42
CA GLY A 81 2.51 -3.21 19.68
C GLY A 81 3.29 -4.50 19.54
N VAL A 82 2.61 -5.62 19.68
CA VAL A 82 3.23 -6.95 19.55
C VAL A 82 2.76 -7.66 18.28
N GLU A 83 3.72 -8.16 17.50
CA GLU A 83 3.48 -8.85 16.23
C GLU A 83 4.13 -10.24 16.22
N PHE A 84 3.54 -11.16 15.44
CA PHE A 84 4.16 -12.42 15.04
C PHE A 84 4.72 -13.27 16.19
N SER A 85 4.04 -13.27 17.34
CA SER A 85 4.44 -13.90 18.61
C SER A 85 5.67 -13.32 19.31
N ARG A 86 6.54 -12.59 18.60
CA ARG A 86 7.94 -12.38 19.00
C ARG A 86 8.45 -10.97 18.81
N GLU A 87 7.69 -10.06 18.22
CA GLU A 87 8.15 -8.72 17.80
C GLU A 87 7.42 -7.62 18.58
N CYS A 88 8.08 -6.49 18.82
CA CYS A 88 7.56 -5.32 19.54
C CYS A 88 7.80 -3.99 18.78
N CYS A 89 6.78 -3.13 18.53
CA CYS A 89 6.89 -1.94 17.64
C CYS A 89 5.69 -0.88 17.69
N THR A 90 5.72 0.33 17.02
CA THR A 90 4.71 1.48 17.04
C THR A 90 4.52 2.31 15.70
N PRO A 91 3.39 2.97 15.27
CA PRO A 91 1.92 2.68 15.22
C PRO A 91 1.16 2.75 13.81
N GLY A 92 -0.06 2.15 13.68
CA GLY A 92 -0.92 2.25 12.46
C GLY A 92 -2.43 1.93 12.65
N ALA A 93 -3.16 1.51 11.59
CA ALA A 93 -4.64 1.62 11.40
C ALA A 93 -5.53 0.40 11.82
N PRO A 94 -6.80 0.61 12.25
CA PRO A 94 -7.61 -0.39 12.98
C PRO A 94 -8.08 -1.60 12.14
N ALA A 95 -8.13 -2.78 12.76
CA ALA A 95 -8.62 -4.05 12.20
C ALA A 95 -9.56 -4.80 13.15
N ALA A 96 -10.20 -5.87 12.67
CA ALA A 96 -11.11 -6.68 13.49
C ALA A 96 -10.34 -7.55 14.51
N LEU A 97 -10.80 -7.57 15.77
CA LEU A 97 -10.17 -8.24 16.92
C LEU A 97 -9.89 -9.75 16.77
N SER A 98 -10.47 -10.43 15.77
CA SER A 98 -10.37 -11.89 15.60
C SER A 98 -9.05 -12.38 15.01
N GLU A 99 -8.22 -11.49 14.44
CA GLU A 99 -7.03 -11.87 13.67
C GLU A 99 -5.72 -11.75 14.46
N CYS A 100 -5.80 -11.25 15.69
CA CYS A 100 -4.70 -11.13 16.64
C CYS A 100 -4.73 -12.28 17.67
N ASN A 101 -4.33 -13.47 17.25
CA ASN A 101 -4.47 -14.70 18.02
C ASN A 101 -3.19 -15.54 18.11
N TYR A 102 -2.02 -14.96 17.84
CA TYR A 102 -0.76 -15.68 18.01
C TYR A 102 -0.36 -15.67 19.49
N ALA A 103 0.13 -16.80 19.99
CA ALA A 103 0.63 -16.87 21.37
C ALA A 103 1.92 -16.07 21.49
N CYS A 104 2.12 -15.33 22.58
CA CYS A 104 3.42 -14.72 22.87
C CYS A 104 4.47 -15.82 23.17
N THR A 105 5.73 -15.64 22.74
CA THR A 105 6.78 -16.65 22.96
C THR A 105 7.15 -16.83 24.43
N GLY A 106 7.07 -15.76 25.23
CA GLY A 106 7.36 -15.76 26.66
C GLY A 106 6.15 -16.09 27.56
N ASP A 107 4.92 -15.96 27.05
CA ASP A 107 3.70 -16.36 27.76
C ASP A 107 2.60 -16.79 26.78
N SER A 108 2.41 -18.11 26.64
CA SER A 108 1.44 -18.68 25.69
C SER A 108 -0.03 -18.39 26.02
N SER A 109 -0.33 -17.85 27.21
CA SER A 109 -1.68 -17.43 27.59
C SER A 109 -2.05 -16.04 27.07
N GLN A 110 -1.07 -15.27 26.58
CA GLN A 110 -1.24 -13.93 26.04
C GLN A 110 -1.36 -13.94 24.51
N SER A 111 -2.07 -12.95 23.97
CA SER A 111 -2.12 -12.70 22.52
C SER A 111 -1.05 -11.69 22.10
N CYS A 112 -0.22 -12.08 21.13
CA CYS A 112 0.85 -11.27 20.53
C CYS A 112 0.70 -11.21 18.99
N GLY A 113 -0.35 -10.53 18.53
CA GLY A 113 -0.55 -10.23 17.12
C GLY A 113 -0.94 -11.44 16.26
N GLY A 114 -0.50 -11.42 15.01
CA GLY A 114 -0.71 -12.45 14.00
C GLY A 114 0.14 -12.15 12.76
N ALA A 115 -0.02 -12.92 11.68
CA ALA A 115 0.67 -12.63 10.42
C ALA A 115 0.14 -11.31 9.82
N GLY A 116 0.96 -10.24 9.87
CA GLY A 116 0.55 -8.90 9.44
C GLY A 116 -0.52 -8.28 10.34
N ARG A 117 -0.52 -8.63 11.63
CA ARG A 117 -1.53 -8.20 12.61
C ARG A 117 -0.88 -7.84 13.93
N LEU A 118 -1.23 -6.67 14.46
CA LEU A 118 -0.62 -6.06 15.61
C LEU A 118 -1.63 -5.85 16.74
N ASN A 119 -1.32 -6.29 17.96
CA ASN A 119 -2.06 -5.82 19.14
C ASN A 119 -1.47 -4.47 19.54
N LEU A 120 -2.24 -3.39 19.48
CA LEU A 120 -1.77 -2.04 19.82
C LEU A 120 -2.17 -1.66 21.25
N PHE A 121 -1.24 -1.02 21.95
CA PHE A 121 -1.37 -0.49 23.31
C PHE A 121 -0.97 0.97 23.33
N ALA A 122 -1.62 1.76 24.18
CA ALA A 122 -1.32 3.18 24.35
C ALA A 122 -1.13 3.54 25.83
N SER A 123 -0.15 4.38 26.10
CA SER A 123 0.20 4.90 27.43
C SER A 123 -0.84 5.86 28.02
N GLY A 124 -1.77 6.37 27.21
CA GLY A 124 -2.69 7.46 27.58
C GLY A 124 -2.11 8.87 27.35
N SER A 125 -0.86 8.97 26.89
CA SER A 125 -0.27 10.21 26.34
C SER A 125 -0.87 10.51 24.96
N SER A 126 -0.94 11.79 24.57
CA SER A 126 -1.43 12.18 23.24
C SER A 126 -0.63 11.49 22.13
N ALA A 127 -1.33 11.05 21.07
CA ALA A 127 -0.68 10.47 19.91
C ALA A 127 0.37 11.44 19.33
N PRO A 128 1.46 10.92 18.72
CA PRO A 128 2.43 11.79 18.07
C PRO A 128 1.76 12.67 17.02
N SER A 129 2.24 13.89 16.88
CA SER A 129 1.66 14.89 15.98
C SER A 129 2.73 15.73 15.31
N VAL A 130 2.37 16.44 14.25
CA VAL A 130 3.25 17.42 13.62
C VAL A 130 2.84 18.81 14.12
N PRO A 131 3.69 19.52 14.90
CA PRO A 131 3.46 20.91 15.28
C PRO A 131 3.23 21.76 14.03
N GLN A 132 2.12 22.48 13.95
CA GLN A 132 1.83 23.28 12.75
C GLN A 132 2.72 24.53 12.63
N THR A 133 3.29 24.96 13.75
CA THR A 133 4.14 26.14 13.87
C THR A 133 5.26 25.86 14.84
N VAL A 134 6.47 26.28 14.50
CA VAL A 134 7.71 26.07 15.25
C VAL A 134 8.49 27.39 15.27
N ALA A 135 9.09 27.75 16.40
CA ALA A 135 9.96 28.94 16.53
C ALA A 135 9.34 30.25 15.96
N GLU A 136 8.07 30.52 16.29
CA GLU A 136 7.22 31.69 15.94
C GLU A 136 7.04 32.02 14.45
N ASP A 137 8.01 31.72 13.58
CA ASP A 137 8.03 32.13 12.16
C ASP A 137 8.12 30.96 11.17
N TRP A 138 8.25 29.70 11.63
CA TRP A 138 8.30 28.52 10.79
C TRP A 138 6.98 27.75 10.79
N GLU A 139 6.46 27.46 9.60
CA GLU A 139 5.18 26.81 9.40
C GLU A 139 5.35 25.44 8.73
N TYR A 140 4.55 24.46 9.17
CA TYR A 140 4.49 23.15 8.54
C TYR A 140 3.92 23.23 7.13
N GLN A 141 4.66 22.71 6.16
CA GLN A 141 4.29 22.74 4.74
C GLN A 141 3.67 21.44 4.25
N GLY A 142 3.93 20.31 4.92
CA GLY A 142 3.41 19.01 4.54
C GLY A 142 4.46 17.90 4.50
N CYS A 143 4.01 16.72 4.10
CA CYS A 143 4.88 15.59 3.77
C CYS A 143 5.33 15.67 2.30
N TYR A 144 6.63 15.55 2.02
CA TYR A 144 7.20 15.67 0.69
C TYR A 144 8.07 14.45 0.37
N THR A 145 8.16 14.05 -0.91
CA THR A 145 9.08 12.96 -1.31
C THR A 145 10.53 13.41 -1.24
N ASP A 146 11.44 12.55 -0.82
CA ASP A 146 12.87 12.75 -0.94
C ASP A 146 13.55 11.62 -1.75
N SER A 147 14.76 11.88 -2.25
CA SER A 147 15.56 10.90 -2.96
C SER A 147 17.04 11.17 -2.80
N VAL A 148 17.81 10.12 -2.49
CA VAL A 148 19.28 10.21 -2.38
C VAL A 148 19.93 10.73 -3.67
N SER A 149 19.37 10.40 -4.84
CA SER A 149 19.90 10.83 -6.13
C SER A 149 19.47 12.24 -6.55
N ASP A 150 18.44 12.80 -5.90
CA ASP A 150 17.84 14.09 -6.22
C ASP A 150 17.17 14.66 -4.96
N ARG A 151 18.00 15.20 -4.06
CA ARG A 151 17.57 15.63 -2.74
C ARG A 151 16.63 16.82 -2.83
N THR A 152 15.56 16.78 -2.06
CA THR A 152 14.56 17.85 -1.93
C THR A 152 15.18 19.09 -1.30
N LEU A 153 16.02 18.90 -0.28
CA LEU A 153 16.78 19.94 0.37
C LEU A 153 18.26 19.56 0.31
N SER A 154 19.09 20.49 -0.16
CA SER A 154 20.45 20.19 -0.61
C SER A 154 21.49 20.09 0.50
N HIS A 155 21.16 20.56 1.71
CA HIS A 155 22.07 20.52 2.85
C HIS A 155 21.57 19.53 3.89
N SER A 156 22.36 18.52 4.25
CA SER A 156 22.04 17.60 5.33
C SER A 156 22.84 17.91 6.60
N HIS A 157 22.23 17.69 7.75
CA HIS A 157 22.84 17.81 9.06
C HIS A 157 22.36 16.69 9.97
N HIS A 158 23.26 16.16 10.80
CA HIS A 158 22.93 15.20 11.85
C HIS A 158 22.95 15.91 13.21
N VAL A 159 21.80 15.96 13.90
CA VAL A 159 21.69 16.57 15.23
C VAL A 159 22.14 15.58 16.30
N GLU A 160 23.14 15.93 17.09
CA GLU A 160 23.61 15.09 18.22
C GLU A 160 22.61 15.10 19.38
N GLY A 161 22.41 13.94 20.03
CA GLY A 161 21.57 13.81 21.23
C GLY A 161 20.10 13.44 20.99
N GLY A 162 19.72 13.22 19.74
CA GLY A 162 18.36 12.87 19.33
C GLY A 162 17.68 14.00 18.57
N MET A 163 16.97 13.66 17.49
CA MET A 163 16.33 14.63 16.61
C MET A 163 14.98 15.07 17.17
N THR A 164 14.70 16.37 17.18
CA THR A 164 13.34 16.93 17.30
C THR A 164 13.07 17.91 16.16
N ILE A 165 11.80 18.23 15.92
CA ILE A 165 11.44 19.22 14.90
C ILE A 165 12.09 20.57 15.20
N GLU A 166 12.04 21.02 16.46
CA GLU A 166 12.64 22.27 16.91
C GLU A 166 14.15 22.27 16.69
N SER A 167 14.83 21.16 16.94
CA SER A 167 16.28 21.07 16.81
C SER A 167 16.73 21.23 15.35
N CYS A 168 16.00 20.65 14.39
CA CYS A 168 16.29 20.79 12.97
C CYS A 168 15.95 22.21 12.47
N VAL A 169 14.76 22.72 12.82
CA VAL A 169 14.35 24.09 12.48
C VAL A 169 15.33 25.12 13.04
N ALA A 170 15.75 24.98 14.29
CA ALA A 170 16.73 25.86 14.92
C ALA A 170 18.08 25.83 14.20
N PHE A 171 18.55 24.64 13.79
CA PHE A 171 19.78 24.52 13.00
C PHE A 171 19.66 25.20 11.64
N CYS A 172 18.59 24.93 10.88
CA CYS A 172 18.39 25.53 9.57
C CYS A 172 18.24 27.06 9.65
N SER A 173 17.49 27.54 10.65
CA SER A 173 17.33 28.97 10.94
C SER A 173 18.66 29.65 11.29
N ALA A 174 19.48 29.04 12.15
CA ALA A 174 20.79 29.57 12.54
C ALA A 174 21.80 29.64 11.37
N ASN A 175 21.55 28.90 10.29
CA ASN A 175 22.36 28.88 9.08
C ASN A 175 21.71 29.61 7.89
N GLU A 176 20.73 30.49 8.17
CA GLU A 176 20.08 31.35 7.18
C GLU A 176 19.40 30.56 6.03
N PHE A 177 18.87 29.37 6.35
CA PHE A 177 18.02 28.61 5.44
C PHE A 177 16.55 28.96 5.63
N SER A 178 15.80 28.91 4.53
CA SER A 178 14.36 29.21 4.50
C SER A 178 13.48 27.96 4.60
N PHE A 179 14.08 26.77 4.44
CA PHE A 179 13.43 25.46 4.53
C PHE A 179 14.20 24.52 5.46
N ALA A 180 13.43 23.69 6.17
CA ALA A 180 13.89 22.64 7.06
C ALA A 180 13.05 21.39 6.82
N GLY A 181 13.67 20.23 6.70
CA GLY A 181 13.00 18.98 6.42
C GLY A 181 13.56 17.88 7.30
N LEU A 182 12.68 17.05 7.84
CA LEU A 182 13.06 15.93 8.70
C LEU A 182 12.74 14.62 8.00
N GLU A 183 13.70 13.72 7.92
CA GLU A 183 13.57 12.40 7.29
C GLU A 183 13.96 11.31 8.29
N PHE A 184 13.38 10.12 8.13
CA PHE A 184 13.82 8.90 8.80
C PHE A 184 13.93 8.96 10.34
N GLY A 185 13.23 9.91 10.99
CA GLY A 185 13.20 10.04 12.44
C GLY A 185 14.46 10.68 13.05
N ASP A 186 15.59 10.70 12.34
CA ASP A 186 16.89 11.18 12.84
C ASP A 186 17.69 12.06 11.86
N GLU A 187 17.20 12.30 10.66
CA GLU A 187 17.88 13.12 9.66
C GLU A 187 17.25 14.52 9.56
N CYS A 188 18.10 15.54 9.44
CA CYS A 188 17.70 16.92 9.22
C CYS A 188 18.29 17.43 7.91
N PHE A 189 17.48 18.13 7.14
CA PHE A 189 17.87 18.75 5.89
C PHE A 189 17.45 20.22 5.86
N CYS A 190 18.28 21.06 5.26
CA CYS A 190 18.03 22.48 5.11
C CYS A 190 18.19 22.90 3.64
N GLY A 191 17.51 23.98 3.25
CA GLY A 191 17.67 24.55 1.93
C GLY A 191 17.07 25.94 1.81
N ASN A 192 17.41 26.63 0.73
CA ASN A 192 16.77 27.89 0.32
C ASN A 192 15.87 27.71 -0.91
N SER A 193 15.71 26.47 -1.36
CA SER A 193 14.87 26.07 -2.48
C SER A 193 14.51 24.59 -2.32
N ILE A 194 13.32 24.23 -2.78
CA ILE A 194 12.88 22.83 -2.86
C ILE A 194 13.31 22.27 -4.24
N GLY A 195 13.97 21.12 -4.24
CA GLY A 195 14.32 20.34 -5.44
C GLY A 195 13.10 19.68 -6.09
N SER A 196 13.32 18.67 -6.95
CA SER A 196 12.22 17.94 -7.59
C SER A 196 11.49 17.05 -6.58
N SER A 197 10.46 17.59 -5.93
CA SER A 197 9.70 16.91 -4.89
C SER A 197 8.19 17.03 -5.09
N THR A 198 7.45 16.02 -4.64
CA THR A 198 5.99 15.98 -4.69
C THR A 198 5.41 15.93 -3.29
N LYS A 199 4.41 16.76 -3.00
CA LYS A 199 3.63 16.68 -1.77
C LYS A 199 2.87 15.36 -1.69
N LYS A 200 2.85 14.76 -0.50
CA LYS A 200 2.25 13.46 -0.19
C LYS A 200 1.26 13.58 0.96
N SER A 201 0.55 12.47 1.21
CA SER A 201 -0.30 12.36 2.39
C SER A 201 0.55 12.39 3.65
N ASP A 202 0.10 13.09 4.70
CA ASP A 202 0.77 13.10 6.00
C ASP A 202 0.89 11.68 6.60
N SER A 203 0.04 10.74 6.17
CA SER A 203 0.16 9.32 6.52
C SER A 203 1.45 8.64 6.05
N GLU A 204 2.22 9.27 5.15
CA GLU A 204 3.53 8.79 4.70
C GLU A 204 4.69 9.37 5.53
N CYS A 205 4.44 10.38 6.37
CA CYS A 205 5.41 11.02 7.27
C CYS A 205 5.06 10.74 8.73
N THR A 206 5.08 9.46 9.10
CA THR A 206 4.65 8.97 10.43
C THR A 206 5.80 8.40 11.27
N MET A 207 7.06 8.63 10.86
CA MET A 207 8.21 8.20 11.64
C MET A 207 8.43 9.16 12.80
N VAL A 208 8.47 8.63 14.01
CA VAL A 208 8.66 9.42 15.22
C VAL A 208 10.09 9.95 15.33
N CYS A 209 10.22 11.15 15.88
CA CYS A 209 11.53 11.75 16.10
C CYS A 209 12.32 11.00 17.18
N THR A 210 13.62 10.79 16.96
CA THR A 210 14.48 10.06 17.91
C THR A 210 14.72 10.81 19.23
N GLY A 211 14.60 12.13 19.24
CA GLY A 211 14.70 13.00 20.41
C GLY A 211 13.35 13.42 21.01
N ASN A 212 12.24 13.24 20.28
CA ASN A 212 10.89 13.50 20.78
C ASN A 212 9.85 12.55 20.15
N SER A 213 9.49 11.49 20.87
CA SER A 213 8.53 10.48 20.40
C SER A 213 7.08 11.00 20.28
N ALA A 214 6.79 12.22 20.74
CA ALA A 214 5.50 12.89 20.56
C ALA A 214 5.38 13.62 19.21
N GLU A 215 6.43 13.60 18.39
CA GLU A 215 6.49 14.29 17.11
C GLU A 215 6.80 13.34 15.94
N PHE A 216 6.34 13.70 14.73
CA PHE A 216 6.70 12.99 13.50
C PHE A 216 7.79 13.72 12.70
N CYS A 217 8.93 13.06 12.52
CA CYS A 217 10.13 13.50 11.80
C CYS A 217 10.30 12.74 10.47
N GLY A 218 9.27 12.83 9.61
CA GLY A 218 9.30 12.32 8.25
C GLY A 218 8.95 10.83 8.14
N GLY A 219 9.55 10.19 7.14
CA GLY A 219 9.39 8.78 6.82
C GLY A 219 10.55 8.31 5.95
N ARG A 220 10.48 7.09 5.40
CA ARG A 220 11.47 6.61 4.43
C ARG A 220 11.28 7.35 3.09
N ASP A 221 12.30 8.05 2.61
CA ASP A 221 12.22 8.86 1.39
C ASP A 221 11.10 9.91 1.48
N ARG A 222 10.82 10.41 2.71
CA ARG A 222 9.72 11.32 3.02
C ARG A 222 10.14 12.37 4.04
N LEU A 223 10.05 13.64 3.66
CA LEU A 223 10.36 14.79 4.51
C LEU A 223 9.09 15.38 5.13
N THR A 224 9.07 15.52 6.46
CA THR A 224 8.21 16.49 7.13
C THR A 224 8.84 17.87 6.92
N LEU A 225 8.22 18.72 6.09
CA LEU A 225 8.80 19.98 5.63
C LEU A 225 8.25 21.19 6.41
N TYR A 226 9.12 22.13 6.76
CA TYR A 226 8.84 23.44 7.35
C TYR A 226 9.49 24.56 6.54
N SER A 227 8.90 25.76 6.57
CA SER A 227 9.49 26.96 5.97
C SER A 227 9.15 28.24 6.75
N THR A 228 9.96 29.29 6.56
CA THR A 228 9.68 30.62 7.11
C THR A 228 8.59 31.34 6.34
N SER A 229 7.77 32.14 7.02
CA SER A 229 6.82 33.06 6.37
C SER A 229 7.55 34.08 5.46
N GLY A 230 7.53 33.82 4.15
CA GLY A 230 8.27 34.61 3.14
C GLY A 230 9.34 33.85 2.36
N ALA A 231 9.57 32.57 2.69
CA ALA A 231 10.22 31.66 1.75
C ALA A 231 9.35 31.58 0.50
N GLU A 232 9.88 32.03 -0.64
CA GLU A 232 9.22 31.85 -1.93
C GLU A 232 9.16 30.34 -2.17
N GLU A 233 8.01 29.72 -1.89
CA GLU A 233 7.69 28.41 -2.43
C GLU A 233 7.95 28.54 -3.94
N PRO A 234 8.79 27.70 -4.57
CA PRO A 234 8.88 27.72 -6.02
C PRO A 234 7.45 27.66 -6.54
N PRO A 235 7.10 28.46 -7.58
CA PRO A 235 5.75 28.48 -8.10
C PRO A 235 5.32 27.03 -8.23
N THR A 236 4.22 26.67 -7.57
CA THR A 236 3.68 25.34 -7.64
C THR A 236 3.40 25.10 -9.12
N GLU A 237 4.33 24.49 -9.85
CA GLU A 237 3.96 23.60 -10.93
C GLU A 237 3.27 22.46 -10.20
N GLU A 238 2.01 22.68 -9.84
CA GLU A 238 1.04 21.60 -9.76
C GLU A 238 1.33 20.79 -11.03
N PRO A 239 1.75 19.51 -10.92
CA PRO A 239 2.01 18.71 -12.10
C PRO A 239 0.78 18.90 -12.98
N PRO A 240 0.94 19.41 -14.23
CA PRO A 240 -0.16 19.98 -14.99
C PRO A 240 -1.32 19.01 -14.89
N THR A 241 -2.45 19.47 -14.33
CA THR A 241 -3.58 18.61 -14.00
C THR A 241 -3.75 17.64 -15.15
N PRO A 242 -3.60 16.31 -14.97
CA PRO A 242 -3.35 15.42 -16.09
C PRO A 242 -4.51 15.53 -17.09
N THR A 243 -4.29 16.26 -18.16
CA THR A 243 -5.34 16.64 -19.11
C THR A 243 -5.33 15.67 -20.28
N CYS A 244 -6.52 15.20 -20.64
CA CYS A 244 -6.71 14.51 -21.91
C CYS A 244 -6.46 15.48 -23.07
N ILE A 245 -5.64 15.07 -24.04
CA ILE A 245 -5.54 15.74 -25.35
C ILE A 245 -6.85 15.54 -26.12
N SER A 246 -7.32 14.30 -26.15
CA SER A 246 -8.53 13.92 -26.89
C SER A 246 -9.14 12.64 -26.35
N THR A 247 -10.47 12.59 -26.33
CA THR A 247 -11.29 11.39 -26.11
C THR A 247 -11.73 10.72 -27.43
N ASN A 248 -11.26 11.25 -28.56
CA ASN A 248 -11.55 10.79 -29.90
C ASN A 248 -10.25 10.60 -30.70
N VAL A 249 -9.88 9.36 -30.96
CA VAL A 249 -8.69 8.98 -31.74
C VAL A 249 -9.11 7.95 -32.77
N ALA A 250 -9.00 8.29 -34.05
CA ALA A 250 -9.60 7.49 -35.12
C ALA A 250 -8.92 6.13 -35.33
N ARG A 251 -7.59 6.08 -35.20
CA ARG A 251 -6.78 4.88 -35.46
C ARG A 251 -5.52 4.87 -34.61
N PHE A 252 -5.36 3.85 -33.78
CA PHE A 252 -4.12 3.58 -33.06
C PHE A 252 -3.94 2.08 -32.78
N ASN A 253 -2.70 1.67 -32.57
CA ASN A 253 -2.34 0.38 -32.01
C ASN A 253 -1.71 0.60 -30.63
N PRO A 254 -2.15 -0.10 -29.57
CA PRO A 254 -1.55 0.05 -28.26
C PRO A 254 -0.22 -0.72 -28.20
N LEU A 255 0.85 -0.02 -27.83
CA LEU A 255 2.18 -0.58 -27.61
C LEU A 255 2.56 -0.35 -26.14
N ALA A 256 2.72 -1.44 -25.37
CA ALA A 256 3.19 -1.35 -24.00
C ALA A 256 4.72 -1.27 -23.99
N VAL A 257 5.27 -0.18 -23.46
CA VAL A 257 6.71 0.01 -23.25
C VAL A 257 6.99 -0.09 -21.76
N PHE A 258 7.94 -0.92 -21.34
CA PHE A 258 8.23 -1.10 -19.93
C PHE A 258 8.84 0.16 -19.31
N LYS A 259 8.36 0.55 -18.12
CA LYS A 259 8.89 1.71 -17.39
C LYS A 259 10.32 1.47 -16.90
N ALA A 260 10.59 0.24 -16.47
CA ALA A 260 11.92 -0.25 -16.17
C ALA A 260 12.32 -1.27 -17.25
N PRO A 261 13.53 -1.19 -17.82
CA PRO A 261 14.00 -2.19 -18.78
C PRO A 261 13.96 -3.60 -18.17
N PRO A 262 13.32 -4.59 -18.82
CA PRO A 262 13.31 -5.95 -18.31
C PRO A 262 14.72 -6.56 -18.34
N PRO A 263 15.07 -7.47 -17.41
CA PRO A 263 16.40 -8.12 -17.38
C PRO A 263 16.76 -8.88 -18.67
N SER A 264 15.75 -9.36 -19.40
CA SER A 264 15.91 -9.99 -20.71
C SER A 264 14.63 -9.82 -21.54
N GLY A 265 14.76 -9.83 -22.87
CA GLY A 265 13.64 -9.73 -23.81
C GLY A 265 13.41 -8.31 -24.36
N PRO A 266 12.31 -8.09 -25.09
CA PRO A 266 12.05 -6.82 -25.76
C PRO A 266 11.65 -5.72 -24.77
N LEU A 267 12.05 -4.48 -25.06
CA LEU A 267 11.70 -3.28 -24.27
C LEU A 267 10.22 -2.88 -24.39
N SER A 268 9.50 -3.46 -25.36
CA SER A 268 8.10 -3.20 -25.62
C SER A 268 7.38 -4.44 -26.10
N ARG A 269 6.06 -4.47 -25.90
CA ARG A 269 5.17 -5.51 -26.42
C ARG A 269 3.93 -4.90 -27.04
N SER A 270 3.60 -5.34 -28.25
CA SER A 270 2.32 -4.99 -28.87
C SER A 270 1.17 -5.55 -28.05
N ILE A 271 0.13 -4.74 -27.85
CA ILE A 271 -1.07 -5.13 -27.14
C ILE A 271 -2.19 -5.34 -28.14
N GLY A 272 -2.91 -6.43 -27.96
CA GLY A 272 -4.09 -6.72 -28.77
C GLY A 272 -5.20 -7.33 -27.93
N MET A 273 -6.44 -7.22 -28.42
CA MET A 273 -7.59 -7.83 -27.80
C MET A 273 -7.61 -9.33 -28.12
N ILE A 274 -7.72 -10.14 -27.08
CA ILE A 274 -7.99 -11.57 -27.18
C ILE A 274 -9.42 -11.85 -26.72
N ASN A 275 -10.03 -12.92 -27.21
CA ASN A 275 -11.29 -13.42 -26.67
C ASN A 275 -10.99 -14.36 -25.50
N VAL A 276 -11.70 -14.21 -24.38
CA VAL A 276 -11.48 -15.01 -23.16
C VAL A 276 -12.65 -15.91 -22.81
N ASN A 277 -13.89 -15.45 -23.05
CA ASN A 277 -15.10 -16.24 -22.79
C ASN A 277 -16.09 -15.99 -23.91
N THR A 278 -16.65 -17.05 -24.47
CA THR A 278 -17.72 -16.98 -25.46
C THR A 278 -18.90 -17.80 -24.96
N VAL A 279 -20.00 -17.15 -24.64
CA VAL A 279 -21.30 -17.81 -24.48
C VAL A 279 -22.09 -17.63 -25.78
N PRO A 280 -23.13 -18.44 -26.06
CA PRO A 280 -23.94 -18.23 -27.25
C PRO A 280 -24.38 -16.77 -27.38
N HIS A 281 -24.05 -16.15 -28.51
CA HIS A 281 -24.35 -14.76 -28.85
C HIS A 281 -23.67 -13.64 -28.02
N VAL A 282 -22.74 -13.96 -27.10
CA VAL A 282 -21.95 -12.95 -26.38
C VAL A 282 -20.48 -13.35 -26.32
N SER A 283 -19.60 -12.46 -26.76
CA SER A 283 -18.14 -12.64 -26.68
C SER A 283 -17.53 -11.62 -25.75
N TYR A 284 -16.66 -12.08 -24.84
CA TYR A 284 -15.86 -11.25 -23.96
C TYR A 284 -14.40 -11.27 -24.39
N GLY A 285 -13.77 -10.10 -24.33
CA GLY A 285 -12.35 -9.94 -24.61
C GLY A 285 -11.65 -9.04 -23.61
N LEU A 286 -10.32 -9.09 -23.64
CA LEU A 286 -9.44 -8.24 -22.83
C LEU A 286 -8.19 -7.87 -23.62
N LEU A 287 -7.45 -6.87 -23.16
CA LEU A 287 -6.17 -6.48 -23.77
C LEU A 287 -5.02 -7.32 -23.22
N SER A 288 -4.23 -7.89 -24.11
CA SER A 288 -3.13 -8.79 -23.77
C SER A 288 -1.97 -8.62 -24.73
N SER A 289 -0.75 -8.88 -24.26
CA SER A 289 0.43 -8.92 -25.13
C SER A 289 0.45 -10.17 -26.02
N ALA A 290 -0.48 -11.11 -25.82
CA ALA A 290 -0.68 -12.28 -26.67
C ALA A 290 -1.69 -12.04 -27.82
N GLY A 291 -2.32 -10.86 -27.87
CA GLY A 291 -3.24 -10.51 -28.94
C GLY A 291 -2.50 -10.17 -30.23
N THR A 292 -2.18 -11.18 -31.05
CA THR A 292 -1.44 -11.00 -32.31
C THR A 292 -2.24 -11.33 -33.57
N GLY A 293 -3.56 -11.54 -33.49
CA GLY A 293 -4.34 -11.89 -34.68
C GLY A 293 -5.83 -11.64 -34.54
N GLY A 294 -6.36 -10.67 -35.30
CA GLY A 294 -7.80 -10.48 -35.51
C GLY A 294 -8.23 -9.03 -35.71
N TRP A 295 -7.56 -8.07 -35.06
CA TRP A 295 -7.92 -6.65 -35.10
C TRP A 295 -6.86 -5.85 -35.86
N LEU A 296 -7.30 -4.99 -36.79
CA LEU A 296 -6.43 -4.14 -37.58
C LEU A 296 -5.90 -2.94 -36.78
N TYR A 297 -6.79 -2.33 -35.98
CA TYR A 297 -6.49 -1.16 -35.16
C TYR A 297 -7.60 -0.91 -34.13
N TYR A 298 -7.40 0.08 -33.26
CA TYR A 298 -8.35 0.55 -32.27
C TYR A 298 -8.75 1.98 -32.57
N ALA A 299 -9.97 2.34 -32.19
CA ALA A 299 -10.44 3.71 -32.17
C ALA A 299 -10.87 4.07 -30.75
N LEU A 300 -10.57 5.30 -30.33
CA LEU A 300 -11.15 5.90 -29.14
C LEU A 300 -12.31 6.77 -29.60
N GLN A 301 -13.50 6.57 -29.05
CA GLN A 301 -14.69 7.38 -29.35
C GLN A 301 -15.42 7.72 -28.06
N ASN A 302 -15.53 9.02 -27.75
CA ASN A 302 -16.11 9.52 -26.50
C ASN A 302 -15.56 8.82 -25.25
N GLY A 303 -14.26 8.53 -25.27
CA GLY A 303 -13.54 7.91 -24.16
C GLY A 303 -13.74 6.39 -23.99
N ALA A 304 -14.35 5.73 -24.98
CA ALA A 304 -14.43 4.27 -25.04
C ALA A 304 -13.55 3.71 -26.16
N ILE A 305 -13.00 2.50 -25.94
CA ILE A 305 -12.13 1.82 -26.91
C ILE A 305 -12.98 0.87 -27.77
N TYR A 306 -12.82 1.01 -29.09
CA TYR A 306 -13.46 0.20 -30.11
C TYR A 306 -12.40 -0.51 -30.97
N PRO A 307 -12.17 -1.81 -30.79
CA PRO A 307 -11.36 -2.58 -31.71
C PRO A 307 -12.03 -2.67 -33.09
N LYS A 308 -11.25 -2.55 -34.16
CA LYS A 308 -11.70 -2.59 -35.56
C LYS A 308 -11.06 -3.80 -36.27
N ALA A 309 -11.88 -4.67 -36.83
CA ALA A 309 -11.46 -5.85 -37.59
C ALA A 309 -12.15 -5.94 -38.95
N VAL A 310 -11.69 -6.86 -39.79
CA VAL A 310 -12.27 -7.17 -41.12
C VAL A 310 -13.43 -8.19 -41.02
N VAL A 311 -13.67 -8.78 -39.85
CA VAL A 311 -14.67 -9.85 -39.65
C VAL A 311 -16.08 -9.30 -39.37
N PRO A 312 -17.16 -10.06 -39.65
CA PRO A 312 -18.53 -9.55 -39.51
C PRO A 312 -18.93 -9.24 -38.06
N PHE A 313 -19.65 -8.12 -37.95
CA PHE A 313 -20.23 -7.45 -36.79
C PHE A 313 -21.02 -8.34 -35.80
N PRO A 314 -21.22 -7.91 -34.54
CA PRO A 314 -20.91 -6.59 -33.97
C PRO A 314 -19.50 -6.46 -33.35
N ALA A 315 -18.90 -5.28 -33.51
CA ALA A 315 -17.60 -4.97 -32.92
C ALA A 315 -17.71 -4.88 -31.39
N PRO A 316 -16.73 -5.42 -30.63
CA PRO A 316 -16.69 -5.27 -29.19
C PRO A 316 -16.60 -3.80 -28.78
N VAL A 317 -17.09 -3.50 -27.58
CA VAL A 317 -16.90 -2.20 -26.92
C VAL A 317 -16.32 -2.41 -25.53
N SER A 318 -15.39 -1.55 -25.11
CA SER A 318 -14.95 -1.50 -23.72
C SER A 318 -16.09 -1.03 -22.82
N PHE A 319 -16.52 -1.85 -21.87
CA PHE A 319 -17.67 -1.51 -21.02
C PHE A 319 -17.33 -1.43 -19.53
N SER A 320 -16.16 -1.92 -19.10
CA SER A 320 -15.74 -1.88 -17.71
C SER A 320 -14.24 -1.76 -17.56
N LEU A 321 -13.84 -0.95 -16.57
CA LEU A 321 -12.47 -0.85 -16.08
C LEU A 321 -12.50 -0.82 -14.55
N VAL A 322 -11.99 -1.88 -13.93
CA VAL A 322 -11.90 -2.03 -12.48
C VAL A 322 -10.42 -2.14 -12.11
N PRO A 323 -9.94 -1.45 -11.05
CA PRO A 323 -8.59 -1.67 -10.53
C PRO A 323 -8.33 -3.15 -10.31
N GLY A 324 -7.16 -3.60 -10.76
CA GLY A 324 -6.76 -5.00 -10.73
C GLY A 324 -7.17 -5.81 -11.94
N TYR A 325 -7.98 -5.29 -12.86
CA TYR A 325 -8.44 -6.01 -14.06
C TYR A 325 -7.97 -5.34 -15.36
N SER A 326 -8.00 -6.13 -16.45
CA SER A 326 -7.86 -5.61 -17.80
C SER A 326 -9.14 -4.93 -18.25
N PRO A 327 -9.10 -3.92 -19.16
CA PRO A 327 -10.30 -3.40 -19.81
C PRO A 327 -11.10 -4.55 -20.44
N ILE A 328 -12.37 -4.68 -20.05
CA ILE A 328 -13.23 -5.75 -20.56
C ILE A 328 -14.00 -5.24 -21.77
N PHE A 329 -13.91 -6.01 -22.84
CA PHE A 329 -14.65 -5.82 -24.07
C PHE A 329 -15.79 -6.81 -24.15
N VAL A 330 -16.94 -6.36 -24.64
CA VAL A 330 -18.08 -7.23 -24.88
C VAL A 330 -18.65 -6.97 -26.27
N SER A 331 -18.99 -8.06 -26.96
CA SER A 331 -19.74 -8.04 -28.21
C SER A 331 -21.03 -8.85 -28.03
N THR A 332 -22.17 -8.21 -28.27
CA THR A 332 -23.53 -8.76 -28.20
C THR A 332 -24.45 -7.91 -29.09
N GLN A 333 -25.67 -8.38 -29.37
CA GLN A 333 -26.67 -7.62 -30.14
C GLN A 333 -27.04 -6.29 -29.47
N ILE A 334 -27.09 -6.25 -28.14
CA ILE A 334 -27.38 -5.05 -27.35
C ILE A 334 -26.24 -4.89 -26.33
N PRO A 335 -25.17 -4.16 -26.68
CA PRO A 335 -24.05 -3.97 -25.78
C PRO A 335 -24.43 -3.10 -24.57
N PRO A 336 -23.83 -3.35 -23.39
CA PRO A 336 -23.95 -2.44 -22.26
C PRO A 336 -23.35 -1.06 -22.58
N PRO A 337 -23.64 -0.04 -21.77
CA PRO A 337 -23.01 1.28 -21.90
C PRO A 337 -21.49 1.16 -21.95
N ALA A 338 -20.88 1.88 -22.89
CA ALA A 338 -19.44 1.91 -23.01
C ALA A 338 -18.81 2.64 -21.81
N TYR A 339 -17.70 2.13 -21.31
CA TYR A 339 -16.91 2.84 -20.32
C TYR A 339 -16.16 3.99 -20.99
N SER A 340 -16.46 5.22 -20.58
CA SER A 340 -16.02 6.47 -21.21
C SER A 340 -14.82 7.15 -20.52
N GLY A 341 -14.08 6.41 -19.68
CA GLY A 341 -12.98 6.95 -18.88
C GLY A 341 -11.61 6.95 -19.58
N PHE A 342 -11.50 6.48 -20.83
CA PHE A 342 -10.23 6.46 -21.55
C PHE A 342 -9.95 7.78 -22.28
N CYS A 343 -8.67 8.15 -22.38
CA CYS A 343 -8.27 9.25 -23.24
C CYS A 343 -6.83 9.16 -23.73
N SER A 344 -6.48 9.99 -24.71
CA SER A 344 -5.09 10.22 -25.11
C SER A 344 -4.48 11.31 -24.23
N MET A 345 -3.25 11.10 -23.77
CA MET A 345 -2.46 12.05 -22.98
C MET A 345 -1.13 12.36 -23.66
N VAL A 346 -0.56 13.52 -23.32
CA VAL A 346 0.78 13.90 -23.78
C VAL A 346 1.78 12.86 -23.26
N ASN A 347 2.68 12.44 -24.15
CA ASN A 347 3.85 11.68 -23.75
C ASN A 347 4.96 12.67 -23.39
N PRO A 348 5.38 12.78 -22.11
CA PRO A 348 6.37 13.78 -21.68
C PRO A 348 7.74 13.60 -22.34
N SER A 349 8.07 12.37 -22.75
CA SER A 349 9.34 12.06 -23.42
C SER A 349 9.30 12.32 -24.93
N GLY A 350 8.18 12.83 -25.46
CA GLY A 350 7.94 12.99 -26.88
C GLY A 350 7.60 11.67 -27.60
N GLY A 351 6.96 11.79 -28.76
CA GLY A 351 6.50 10.65 -29.56
C GLY A 351 4.98 10.43 -29.48
N PRO A 352 4.49 9.21 -29.76
CA PRO A 352 3.05 8.89 -29.75
C PRO A 352 2.41 9.18 -28.39
N PRO A 353 1.13 9.61 -28.35
CA PRO A 353 0.44 9.92 -27.10
C PRO A 353 0.21 8.65 -26.26
N LEU A 354 0.02 8.83 -24.95
CA LEU A 354 -0.24 7.74 -24.02
C LEU A 354 -1.74 7.46 -23.93
N LEU A 355 -2.10 6.18 -23.81
CA LEU A 355 -3.44 5.76 -23.43
C LEU A 355 -3.59 5.89 -21.91
N ALA A 356 -4.49 6.76 -21.47
CA ALA A 356 -4.85 6.95 -20.07
C ALA A 356 -6.24 6.41 -19.78
N ALA A 357 -6.49 6.08 -18.52
CA ALA A 357 -7.84 5.86 -18.00
C ALA A 357 -8.03 6.64 -16.69
N ASN A 358 -9.20 7.25 -16.50
CA ASN A 358 -9.49 8.12 -15.35
C ASN A 358 -8.41 9.19 -15.11
N LEU A 359 -7.91 9.78 -16.19
CA LEU A 359 -6.80 10.75 -16.19
C LEU A 359 -5.45 10.20 -15.69
N ARG A 360 -5.26 8.88 -15.70
CA ARG A 360 -4.03 8.21 -15.27
C ARG A 360 -3.47 7.30 -16.36
N ALA A 361 -2.31 7.66 -16.89
CA ALA A 361 -1.54 6.83 -17.82
C ALA A 361 -0.47 5.99 -17.11
N ASP A 362 -0.19 6.29 -15.83
CA ASP A 362 0.88 5.70 -15.03
C ASP A 362 0.45 4.42 -14.28
N LEU A 363 -0.82 4.03 -14.35
CA LEU A 363 -1.34 2.87 -13.59
C LEU A 363 -1.37 1.57 -14.40
N TRP A 364 -0.81 1.54 -15.61
CA TRP A 364 -0.79 0.34 -16.44
C TRP A 364 0.34 -0.62 -16.07
N SER A 365 0.06 -1.92 -16.12
CA SER A 365 1.06 -2.98 -15.97
C SER A 365 0.74 -4.18 -16.85
N LEU A 366 1.77 -4.93 -17.25
CA LEU A 366 1.62 -6.26 -17.80
C LEU A 366 1.78 -7.29 -16.68
N CYS A 367 0.74 -8.06 -16.43
CA CYS A 367 0.73 -9.08 -15.39
C CYS A 367 0.63 -10.47 -16.01
N SER A 368 1.50 -11.39 -15.57
CA SER A 368 1.46 -12.79 -15.98
C SER A 368 0.23 -13.49 -15.40
N ASN A 369 -0.68 -13.94 -16.27
CA ASN A 369 -1.93 -14.57 -15.86
C ASN A 369 -1.69 -16.04 -15.48
N THR A 370 -1.68 -16.32 -14.17
CA THR A 370 -1.42 -17.64 -13.58
C THR A 370 -2.50 -18.66 -13.92
N THR A 371 -3.71 -18.20 -14.25
CA THR A 371 -4.85 -19.05 -14.63
C THR A 371 -4.98 -19.25 -16.15
N ALA A 372 -4.14 -18.58 -16.95
CA ALA A 372 -4.16 -18.64 -18.42
C ALA A 372 -2.77 -18.94 -19.01
N GLY A 373 -2.03 -19.86 -18.38
CA GLY A 373 -0.75 -20.35 -18.90
C GLY A 373 0.36 -19.30 -18.97
N GLY A 374 0.35 -18.30 -18.08
CA GLY A 374 1.35 -17.24 -18.03
C GLY A 374 1.20 -16.17 -19.12
N ARG A 375 0.03 -16.10 -19.77
CA ARG A 375 -0.30 -15.04 -20.74
C ARG A 375 -0.20 -13.67 -20.07
N ASN A 376 0.46 -12.71 -20.70
CA ASN A 376 0.62 -11.37 -20.13
C ASN A 376 -0.56 -10.47 -20.49
N ASP A 377 -1.41 -10.18 -19.51
CA ASP A 377 -2.59 -9.33 -19.69
C ASP A 377 -2.27 -7.90 -19.26
N LEU A 378 -2.81 -6.91 -20.00
CA LEU A 378 -2.69 -5.50 -19.63
C LEU A 378 -3.69 -5.21 -18.52
N VAL A 379 -3.19 -4.88 -17.33
CA VAL A 379 -3.98 -4.65 -16.11
C VAL A 379 -3.90 -3.18 -15.71
N TYR A 380 -5.06 -2.61 -15.36
CA TYR A 380 -5.15 -1.26 -14.80
C TYR A 380 -5.05 -1.32 -13.28
N SER A 381 -4.11 -0.58 -12.70
CA SER A 381 -3.87 -0.48 -11.25
C SER A 381 -3.88 -1.85 -10.55
N PRO A 382 -2.92 -2.76 -10.85
CA PRO A 382 -2.86 -4.10 -10.27
C PRO A 382 -3.00 -4.10 -8.74
N GLN A 383 -3.64 -5.14 -8.19
CA GLN A 383 -3.93 -5.25 -6.76
C GLN A 383 -3.28 -6.50 -6.17
N ALA A 384 -2.96 -6.46 -4.87
CA ALA A 384 -2.52 -7.64 -4.14
C ALA A 384 -3.66 -8.67 -4.05
N ASN A 385 -3.32 -9.95 -3.83
CA ASN A 385 -4.28 -11.04 -3.64
C ASN A 385 -5.28 -11.24 -4.79
N HIS A 386 -4.92 -10.84 -6.02
CA HIS A 386 -5.78 -11.01 -7.18
C HIS A 386 -5.80 -12.49 -7.66
N PRO A 387 -6.96 -13.06 -8.04
CA PRO A 387 -7.07 -14.48 -8.38
C PRO A 387 -6.30 -14.92 -9.64
N HIS A 388 -5.89 -13.98 -10.50
CA HIS A 388 -5.34 -14.29 -11.81
C HIS A 388 -3.86 -13.94 -12.00
N TYR A 389 -3.22 -13.25 -11.04
CA TYR A 389 -1.80 -12.90 -11.13
C TYR A 389 -1.23 -12.64 -9.74
N ASN A 390 0.10 -12.69 -9.62
CA ASN A 390 0.81 -12.18 -8.45
C ASN A 390 1.24 -10.73 -8.71
N LEU A 391 0.97 -9.82 -7.77
CA LEU A 391 1.30 -8.41 -7.89
C LEU A 391 2.80 -8.18 -8.12
N LEU A 392 3.66 -8.98 -7.48
CA LEU A 392 5.11 -8.87 -7.61
C LEU A 392 5.61 -9.22 -9.02
N ASP A 393 4.83 -9.96 -9.79
CA ASP A 393 5.15 -10.35 -11.17
C ASP A 393 4.61 -9.34 -12.20
N CYS A 394 3.88 -8.32 -11.76
CA CYS A 394 3.35 -7.29 -12.64
C CYS A 394 4.42 -6.24 -12.97
N LEU A 395 4.66 -6.03 -14.25
CA LEU A 395 5.66 -5.09 -14.74
C LEU A 395 4.97 -3.81 -15.21
N GLY A 396 5.33 -2.67 -14.61
CA GLY A 396 4.80 -1.36 -14.98
C GLY A 396 5.12 -0.99 -16.43
N VAL A 397 4.12 -0.51 -17.17
CA VAL A 397 4.27 -0.10 -18.56
C VAL A 397 3.63 1.26 -18.82
N ASN A 398 4.14 1.97 -19.81
CA ASN A 398 3.47 3.07 -20.48
C ASN A 398 2.81 2.52 -21.75
N VAL A 399 1.54 2.84 -22.00
CA VAL A 399 0.81 2.34 -23.19
C VAL A 399 0.75 3.43 -24.24
N TYR A 400 1.51 3.27 -25.31
CA TYR A 400 1.62 4.24 -26.41
C TYR A 400 0.53 3.96 -27.43
N MET A 401 -0.17 5.00 -27.88
CA MET A 401 -1.14 4.94 -28.97
C MET A 401 -0.41 5.19 -30.28
N VAL A 402 0.28 4.18 -30.81
CA VAL A 402 1.04 4.33 -32.06
C VAL A 402 0.10 4.39 -33.26
N PRO A 403 0.40 5.20 -34.30
CA PRO A 403 -0.39 5.21 -35.53
C PRO A 403 -0.50 3.79 -36.12
N ALA A 404 -1.71 3.43 -36.55
CA ALA A 404 -2.03 2.09 -37.05
C ALA A 404 -2.05 1.98 -38.58
#